data_AF-A0A1B6L122-F1
#
_entry.id   AF-A0A1B6L122-F1
#
_cell.length_a   1.000
_cell.length_b   1.000
_cell.length_c   1.000
_cell.angle_alpha   90.00
_cell.angle_beta   90.00
_cell.angle_gamma   90.00
#
_symmetry.space_group_name_H-M   'P 1'
#
loop_
_entity.id
_entity.type
_entity.pdbx_description
1 polymer ?
#
loop_
_entity_poly.entity_id
_entity_poly.type
_entity_poly.pdbx_seq_one_letter_code
_entity_poly.pdbx_strand_id
1 'polypeptide(L)'
;VFEMCKTADLLPRKVGVTKVLLEENNYSQREIARRLNISQKSVSRIKLASNNNAVYESNRIGNCGRKPKLNERLKRKLKNLVINNRKSTKKQLLEELKEYGVNVSSRTVLRTLKDE
;
A
#
# COMPACT_ATOMS: atom_id res chain seq x y z
N VAL A 1 13.14 -9.66 -4.38
CA VAL A 1 11.90 -8.85 -4.50
C VAL A 1 11.56 -8.37 -3.10
N PHE A 2 11.76 -7.08 -2.81
CA PHE A 2 11.33 -6.51 -1.53
C PHE A 2 9.82 -6.28 -1.63
N GLU A 3 9.02 -7.12 -0.98
CA GLU A 3 7.60 -6.87 -0.76
C GLU A 3 7.46 -5.61 0.11
N MET A 4 7.32 -4.45 -0.54
CA MET A 4 7.17 -3.17 0.15
C MET A 4 5.78 -2.95 0.76
N CYS A 5 4.88 -3.93 0.63
CA CYS A 5 3.54 -3.89 1.20
C CYS A 5 3.42 -4.96 2.28
N LYS A 6 3.31 -4.54 3.55
CA LYS A 6 2.99 -5.44 4.65
C LYS A 6 1.56 -5.95 4.48
N THR A 7 1.37 -7.27 4.57
CA THR A 7 0.07 -7.95 4.48
C THR A 7 -0.82 -7.73 5.71
N ALA A 8 -0.22 -7.47 6.88
CA ALA A 8 -0.85 -6.85 8.06
C ALA A 8 0.24 -6.46 9.08
N ASP A 9 0.04 -5.40 9.86
CA ASP A 9 0.99 -5.01 10.92
C ASP A 9 0.99 -5.99 12.12
N LEU A 10 -0.14 -6.68 12.35
CA LEU A 10 -0.33 -7.65 13.44
C LEU A 10 -1.24 -8.79 12.98
N LEU A 11 -0.93 -10.01 13.43
CA LEU A 11 -1.80 -11.17 13.23
C LEU A 11 -3.12 -10.99 13.99
N PRO A 12 -4.28 -11.40 13.43
CA PRO A 12 -5.57 -11.31 14.10
C PRO A 12 -5.58 -11.98 15.49
N ARG A 13 -4.88 -13.11 15.63
CA ARG A 13 -4.70 -13.79 16.93
C ARG A 13 -4.08 -12.88 17.99
N LYS A 14 -3.03 -12.12 17.64
CA LYS A 14 -2.36 -11.21 18.58
C LYS A 14 -3.30 -10.07 18.98
N VAL A 15 -4.10 -9.56 18.04
CA VAL A 15 -5.13 -8.53 18.29
C VAL A 15 -6.21 -9.04 19.24
N GLY A 16 -6.69 -10.27 19.04
CA GLY A 16 -7.66 -10.90 19.94
C GLY A 16 -7.14 -11.04 21.37
N VAL A 17 -5.94 -11.60 21.54
CA VAL A 17 -5.32 -11.76 22.87
C VAL A 17 -5.08 -10.41 23.54
N THR A 18 -4.64 -9.37 22.82
CA THR A 18 -4.53 -8.03 23.41
C THR A 18 -5.86 -7.45 23.89
N LYS A 19 -6.97 -7.72 23.20
CA LYS A 19 -8.29 -7.20 23.61
C LYS A 19 -8.72 -7.81 24.95
N VAL A 20 -8.62 -9.14 25.07
CA VAL A 20 -8.94 -9.86 26.31
C VAL A 20 -8.08 -9.35 27.47
N LEU A 21 -6.77 -9.21 27.28
CA LEU A 21 -5.87 -8.71 28.34
C LEU A 21 -6.12 -7.24 28.72
N LEU A 22 -6.68 -6.43 27.82
CA LEU A 22 -7.08 -5.05 28.09
C LEU A 22 -8.42 -4.97 28.82
N GLU A 23 -9.34 -5.89 28.56
CA GLU A 23 -10.65 -5.99 29.24
C GLU A 23 -10.50 -6.48 30.68
N GLU A 24 -9.63 -7.47 30.90
CA GLU A 24 -9.33 -8.01 32.23
C GLU A 24 -8.67 -7.00 33.18
N ASN A 25 -8.13 -5.87 32.67
CA ASN A 25 -7.45 -4.80 33.42
C ASN A 25 -6.33 -5.23 34.40
N ASN A 26 -5.89 -6.50 34.33
CA ASN A 26 -4.87 -7.07 35.21
C ASN A 26 -3.44 -6.61 34.87
N TYR A 27 -3.23 -6.04 33.68
CA TYR A 27 -1.91 -5.73 33.18
C TYR A 27 -1.83 -4.36 32.54
N SER A 28 -0.70 -3.68 32.76
CA SER A 28 -0.41 -2.44 32.06
C SER A 28 -0.16 -2.68 30.57
N GLN A 29 -0.40 -1.67 29.74
CA GLN A 29 -0.12 -1.76 28.30
C GLN A 29 1.34 -2.12 28.00
N ARG A 30 2.28 -1.70 28.86
CA ARG A 30 3.70 -2.02 28.75
C ARG A 30 3.98 -3.50 28.98
N GLU A 31 3.31 -4.12 29.95
CA GLU A 31 3.44 -5.55 30.23
C GLU A 31 2.80 -6.40 29.13
N ILE A 32 1.61 -5.99 28.65
CA ILE A 32 0.95 -6.64 27.51
C ILE A 32 1.86 -6.61 26.27
N ALA A 33 2.47 -5.45 25.99
CA ALA A 33 3.41 -5.27 24.89
C ALA A 33 4.62 -6.21 25.00
N ARG A 34 5.19 -6.33 26.21
CA ARG A 34 6.32 -7.22 26.51
C ARG A 34 5.95 -8.70 26.36
N ARG A 35 4.78 -9.12 26.86
CA ARG A 35 4.34 -10.52 26.78
C ARG A 35 4.05 -10.99 25.35
N LEU A 36 3.47 -10.12 24.54
CA LEU A 36 3.07 -10.46 23.17
C LEU A 36 4.13 -10.13 22.12
N ASN A 37 5.28 -9.58 22.54
CA ASN A 37 6.36 -9.09 21.69
C ASN A 37 5.83 -8.17 20.58
N ILE A 38 5.12 -7.11 20.99
CA ILE A 38 4.58 -6.08 20.10
C ILE A 38 4.91 -4.69 20.66
N SER A 39 4.86 -3.66 19.82
CA SER A 39 5.07 -2.30 20.30
C SER A 39 3.94 -1.86 21.25
N GLN A 40 4.29 -1.08 22.27
CA GLN A 40 3.29 -0.46 23.16
C GLN A 40 2.30 0.42 22.36
N LYS A 41 2.77 1.07 21.28
CA LYS A 41 1.90 1.86 20.39
C LYS A 41 0.85 1.00 19.70
N SER A 42 1.16 -0.25 19.36
CA SER A 42 0.17 -1.17 18.80
C SER A 42 -0.91 -1.52 19.82
N VAL A 43 -0.53 -1.81 21.08
CA VAL A 43 -1.49 -2.04 22.18
C VAL A 43 -2.40 -0.84 22.39
N SER A 44 -1.85 0.38 22.41
CA SER A 44 -2.61 1.62 22.52
C SER A 44 -3.60 1.82 21.36
N ARG A 45 -3.21 1.53 20.12
CA ARG A 45 -4.12 1.58 18.96
C ARG A 45 -5.25 0.55 19.06
N ILE A 46 -4.96 -0.66 19.52
CA ILE A 46 -5.96 -1.70 19.73
C ILE A 46 -6.95 -1.27 20.82
N LYS A 47 -6.47 -0.70 21.93
CA LYS A 47 -7.34 -0.15 22.99
C LYS A 47 -8.27 0.93 22.45
N LEU A 48 -7.74 1.89 21.68
CA LEU A 48 -8.54 2.95 21.06
C LEU A 48 -9.61 2.38 20.11
N ALA A 49 -9.25 1.40 19.27
CA ALA A 49 -10.21 0.74 18.40
C ALA A 49 -11.31 0.02 19.20
N SER A 50 -10.94 -0.68 20.28
CA SER A 50 -11.88 -1.37 21.16
C SER A 50 -12.86 -0.38 21.82
N ASN A 51 -12.35 0.73 22.36
CA ASN A 51 -13.17 1.76 23.00
C ASN A 51 -14.17 2.41 22.02
N ASN A 52 -13.80 2.50 20.74
CA ASN A 52 -14.64 3.07 19.69
C ASN A 52 -15.56 2.03 19.02
N ASN A 53 -15.66 0.80 19.56
CA ASN A 53 -16.37 -0.33 18.94
C ASN A 53 -15.95 -0.59 17.47
N ALA A 54 -14.69 -0.27 17.14
CA ALA A 54 -14.13 -0.44 15.81
C ALA A 54 -13.24 -1.70 15.74
N VAL A 55 -13.15 -2.27 14.54
CA VAL A 55 -12.18 -3.33 14.27
C VAL A 55 -10.79 -2.69 14.15
N TYR A 56 -9.78 -3.30 14.76
CA TYR A 56 -8.41 -2.85 14.58
C TYR A 56 -7.97 -3.18 13.15
N GLU A 57 -7.83 -2.15 12.32
CA GLU A 57 -7.29 -2.27 10.98
C GLU A 57 -5.89 -1.65 10.90
N SER A 58 -4.99 -2.28 10.15
CA SER A 58 -3.70 -1.67 9.86
C SER A 58 -3.89 -0.56 8.82
N ASN A 59 -3.61 0.69 9.20
CA ASN A 59 -3.73 1.87 8.32
C ASN A 59 -2.90 1.80 7.01
N ARG A 60 -2.01 0.81 6.86
CA ARG A 60 -1.04 0.73 5.76
C ARG A 60 -1.15 -0.61 5.02
N ILE A 61 -2.28 -0.84 4.34
CA ILE A 61 -2.42 -1.99 3.41
C ILE A 61 -2.28 -1.48 1.98
N GLY A 62 -1.33 -2.04 1.22
CA GLY A 62 -1.25 -1.98 -0.25
C GLY A 62 -0.97 -0.62 -0.91
N ASN A 63 -1.16 0.50 -0.20
CA ASN A 63 -1.18 1.84 -0.77
C ASN A 63 -0.02 2.75 -0.32
N CYS A 64 1.08 2.16 0.16
CA CYS A 64 2.26 2.92 0.57
C CYS A 64 3.05 3.47 -0.63
N GLY A 65 3.70 4.62 -0.41
CA GLY A 65 4.59 5.26 -1.39
C GLY A 65 3.88 6.23 -2.35
N ARG A 66 4.69 6.90 -3.17
CA ARG A 66 4.22 7.83 -4.20
C ARG A 66 3.44 7.06 -5.27
N LYS A 67 2.19 7.43 -5.51
CA LYS A 67 1.38 6.83 -6.57
C LYS A 67 2.05 7.04 -7.94
N PRO A 68 2.03 6.03 -8.82
CA PRO A 68 2.59 6.16 -10.15
C PRO A 68 1.86 7.26 -10.90
N LYS A 69 2.59 8.06 -11.69
CA LYS A 69 1.98 9.08 -12.55
C LYS A 69 1.09 8.48 -13.64
N LEU A 70 1.35 7.22 -14.01
CA LEU A 70 0.61 6.48 -15.02
C LEU A 70 -0.43 5.58 -14.34
N ASN A 71 -1.69 6.02 -14.37
CA ASN A 71 -2.83 5.23 -13.91
C ASN A 71 -3.15 4.08 -14.87
N GLU A 72 -3.93 3.09 -14.39
CA GLU A 72 -4.38 1.92 -15.16
C GLU A 72 -4.98 2.32 -16.54
N ARG A 73 -5.82 3.37 -16.55
CA ARG A 73 -6.45 3.89 -17.78
C ARG A 73 -5.41 4.39 -18.79
N LEU A 74 -4.35 5.04 -18.31
CA LEU A 74 -3.27 5.56 -19.14
C LEU A 74 -2.38 4.43 -19.65
N LYS A 75 -2.15 3.38 -18.85
CA LYS A 75 -1.42 2.19 -19.30
C LYS A 75 -2.13 1.52 -20.47
N ARG A 76 -3.45 1.33 -20.37
CA ARG A 76 -4.27 0.77 -21.46
C ARG A 76 -4.22 1.63 -22.72
N LYS A 77 -4.29 2.96 -22.57
CA LYS A 77 -4.14 3.88 -23.71
C LYS A 77 -2.76 3.77 -24.36
N LEU A 78 -1.69 3.79 -23.56
CA LEU A 78 -0.32 3.62 -24.02
C LEU A 78 -0.15 2.31 -24.82
N LYS A 79 -0.75 1.23 -24.33
CA LYS A 79 -0.79 -0.06 -25.04
C LYS A 79 -1.49 0.07 -26.39
N ASN A 80 -2.66 0.70 -26.44
CA ASN A 80 -3.39 0.90 -27.69
C ASN A 80 -2.59 1.76 -28.70
N LEU A 81 -1.86 2.78 -28.24
CA LEU A 81 -0.99 3.59 -29.09
C LEU A 81 0.11 2.74 -29.74
N VAL A 82 0.76 1.86 -28.96
CA VAL A 82 1.78 0.94 -29.48
C VAL A 82 1.18 -0.12 -30.41
N ILE A 83 -0.02 -0.63 -30.13
CA ILE A 83 -0.71 -1.61 -31.00
C ILE A 83 -1.03 -0.97 -32.36
N ASN A 84 -1.56 0.26 -32.35
CA ASN A 84 -1.93 0.98 -33.56
C ASN A 84 -0.70 1.39 -34.39
N ASN A 85 0.42 1.69 -33.72
CA ASN A 85 1.69 2.01 -34.37
C ASN A 85 2.87 1.29 -33.69
N ARG A 86 3.14 0.06 -34.12
CA ARG A 86 4.18 -0.82 -33.53
C ARG A 86 5.60 -0.26 -33.68
N LYS A 87 5.82 0.66 -34.63
CA LYS A 87 7.12 1.31 -34.85
C LYS A 87 7.22 2.67 -34.15
N SER A 88 6.24 3.03 -33.32
CA SER A 88 6.25 4.28 -32.55
C SER A 88 7.55 4.42 -31.75
N THR A 89 8.18 5.58 -31.92
CA THR A 89 9.39 5.91 -31.19
C THR A 89 9.06 6.37 -29.78
N LYS A 90 10.03 6.25 -28.87
CA LYS A 90 9.89 6.70 -27.48
C LYS A 90 9.52 8.19 -27.38
N LYS A 91 9.99 9.02 -28.32
CA LYS A 91 9.68 10.46 -28.36
C LYS A 91 8.21 10.70 -28.70
N GLN A 92 7.70 10.03 -29.73
CA GLN A 92 6.30 10.11 -30.13
C GLN A 92 5.35 9.70 -29.00
N LEU A 93 5.63 8.56 -28.35
CA LEU A 93 4.81 8.11 -27.20
C LEU A 93 4.84 9.11 -26.04
N LEU A 94 5.95 9.82 -25.82
CA LEU A 94 6.04 10.84 -24.78
C LEU A 94 5.30 12.12 -25.16
N GLU A 95 5.32 12.51 -26.42
CA GLU A 95 4.57 13.66 -26.94
C GLU A 95 3.06 13.41 -26.81
N GLU A 96 2.58 12.25 -27.24
CA GLU A 96 1.17 11.85 -27.08
C GLU A 96 0.77 11.85 -25.59
N LEU A 97 1.59 11.30 -24.70
CA LEU A 97 1.31 11.33 -23.27
C LEU A 97 1.31 12.76 -22.68
N LYS A 98 2.15 13.66 -23.21
CA LYS A 98 2.14 15.08 -22.80
C LYS A 98 0.86 15.78 -23.25
N GLU A 99 0.34 15.48 -24.43
CA GLU A 99 -0.97 16.00 -24.88
C GLU A 99 -2.10 15.58 -23.92
N TYR A 100 -2.01 14.37 -23.36
CA TYR A 100 -2.93 13.92 -22.31
C TYR A 100 -2.64 14.50 -20.91
N GLY A 101 -1.70 15.44 -20.77
CA GLY A 101 -1.34 16.08 -19.51
C GLY A 101 -0.45 15.26 -18.59
N VAL A 102 0.20 14.20 -19.11
CA VAL A 102 0.99 13.25 -18.31
C VAL A 102 2.46 13.37 -18.64
N ASN A 103 3.21 14.03 -17.75
CA ASN A 103 4.66 14.13 -17.88
C ASN A 103 5.38 12.98 -17.15
N VAL A 104 5.84 11.99 -17.92
CA VAL A 104 6.60 10.82 -17.46
C VAL A 104 7.96 10.70 -18.16
N SER A 105 8.90 10.00 -17.52
CA SER A 105 10.19 9.71 -18.14
C SER A 105 10.07 8.57 -19.17
N SER A 106 10.94 8.58 -20.17
CA SER A 106 11.05 7.50 -21.17
C SER A 106 11.22 6.12 -20.51
N ARG A 107 12.02 6.05 -19.43
CA ARG A 107 12.22 4.82 -18.65
C ARG A 107 10.91 4.30 -18.04
N THR A 108 10.02 5.19 -17.59
CA THR A 108 8.71 4.81 -17.04
C THR A 108 7.85 4.16 -18.11
N VAL A 109 7.78 4.76 -19.30
CA VAL A 109 7.05 4.22 -20.45
C VAL A 109 7.55 2.81 -20.80
N LEU A 110 8.87 2.66 -20.97
CA LEU A 110 9.47 1.37 -21.34
C LEU A 110 9.28 0.29 -20.28
N ARG A 111 9.42 0.64 -18.99
CA ARG A 111 9.16 -0.30 -17.91
C ARG A 111 7.71 -0.78 -17.95
N THR A 112 6.77 0.14 -18.16
CA THR A 112 5.35 -0.19 -18.25
C THR A 112 5.04 -1.12 -19.42
N LEU A 113 5.73 -0.97 -20.56
CA LEU A 113 5.60 -1.85 -21.72
C LEU A 113 6.32 -3.20 -21.56
N LYS A 114 7.26 -3.31 -20.62
CA LYS A 114 8.05 -4.52 -20.36
C LYS A 114 7.48 -5.39 -19.25
N ASP A 115 6.80 -4.77 -18.29
CA ASP A 115 6.16 -5.47 -17.16
C ASP A 115 4.88 -6.24 -17.60
N GLU A 116 4.53 -6.21 -18.89
CA GLU A 116 3.52 -7.06 -19.55
C GLU A 116 4.19 -8.14 -20.41
#